data_AF-A0A2D5T8Z0-F1
#
_entry.id   AF-A0A2D5T8Z0-F1
#
_cell.length_a   1.000
_cell.length_b   1.000
_cell.length_c   1.000
_cell.angle_alpha   90.00
_cell.angle_beta   90.00
_cell.angle_gamma   90.00
#
_symmetry.space_group_name_H-M   'P 1'
#
loop_
_entity.id
_entity.type
_entity.pdbx_description
1 polymer ?
#
loop_
_entity_poly.entity_id
_entity_poly.type
_entity_poly.pdbx_seq_one_letter_code
_entity_poly.pdbx_strand_id
1 'polypeptide(L)'
;MIDSKIFLKKLLDSAISAALPLHCLPRWLPSKPKGRLVVIGAGKAAASMAKVIEKQWEEPIEGVVIVPYGYAESCQHIKVIEASHPVPDEAGLEAATQLINTVSNLRESDSVICLISGGGSSLMCLPINGISLYEKQKITSALLNSGAGIHEINCVRKKLSAIKGGKLANICYPASIITLIISDIPGNDVSMAASGPTITDASTGKEALEILNRYKVDISQKTKKIIENSKPVKVTKNDIRILATSDDALIAASNIAIKYN
;
A
#
# COMPACT_ATOMS: atom_id res chain seq x y z
N MET A 1 -8.16 -44.40 2.94
CA MET A 1 -8.80 -43.20 2.38
C MET A 1 -8.73 -42.11 3.45
N ILE A 2 -8.13 -40.96 3.16
CA ILE A 2 -8.07 -39.87 4.14
C ILE A 2 -9.46 -39.29 4.31
N ASP A 3 -9.82 -38.98 5.56
CA ASP A 3 -11.05 -38.25 5.89
C ASP A 3 -11.13 -36.93 5.10
N SER A 4 -12.25 -36.70 4.41
CA SER A 4 -12.40 -35.55 3.50
C SER A 4 -12.22 -34.21 4.22
N LYS A 5 -12.64 -34.10 5.49
CA LYS A 5 -12.47 -32.87 6.27
C LYS A 5 -11.00 -32.63 6.58
N ILE A 6 -10.24 -33.67 6.95
CA ILE A 6 -8.79 -33.57 7.14
C ILE A 6 -8.10 -33.16 5.85
N PHE A 7 -8.49 -33.74 4.71
CA PHE A 7 -7.92 -33.38 3.41
C PHE A 7 -8.19 -31.92 3.05
N LEU A 8 -9.44 -31.47 3.10
CA LEU A 8 -9.81 -30.08 2.81
C LEU A 8 -9.12 -29.08 3.73
N LYS A 9 -8.97 -29.42 5.02
CA LYS A 9 -8.22 -28.57 5.96
C LYS A 9 -6.75 -28.45 5.55
N LYS A 10 -6.10 -29.54 5.13
CA LYS A 10 -4.70 -29.49 4.64
C LYS A 10 -4.56 -28.59 3.41
N LEU A 11 -5.53 -28.60 2.49
CA LEU A 11 -5.52 -27.69 1.33
C LEU A 11 -5.61 -26.23 1.78
N LEU A 12 -6.54 -25.92 2.69
CA LEU A 12 -6.72 -24.58 3.23
C LEU A 12 -5.47 -24.10 3.99
N ASP A 13 -4.93 -24.92 4.88
CA ASP A 13 -3.75 -24.58 5.68
C ASP A 13 -2.53 -24.32 4.76
N SER A 14 -2.37 -25.09 3.68
CA SER A 14 -1.32 -24.88 2.68
C SER A 14 -1.49 -23.56 1.92
N ALA A 15 -2.72 -23.26 1.47
CA ALA A 15 -3.04 -22.01 0.79
C ALA A 15 -2.76 -20.79 1.66
N ILE A 16 -3.22 -20.82 2.92
CA ILE A 16 -2.96 -19.75 3.89
C ILE A 16 -1.45 -19.62 4.14
N SER A 17 -0.77 -20.73 4.41
CA SER A 17 0.67 -20.75 4.70
C SER A 17 1.51 -20.13 3.58
N ALA A 18 1.12 -20.30 2.32
CA ALA A 18 1.84 -19.71 1.18
C ALA A 18 1.81 -18.17 1.18
N ALA A 19 0.75 -17.58 1.73
CA ALA A 19 0.54 -16.12 1.76
C ALA A 19 0.89 -15.46 3.11
N LEU A 20 1.20 -16.24 4.15
CA LEU A 20 1.58 -15.68 5.45
C LEU A 20 2.94 -14.94 5.36
N PRO A 21 3.05 -13.71 5.91
CA PRO A 21 4.29 -12.94 5.89
C PRO A 21 5.51 -13.69 6.40
N LEU A 22 5.35 -14.53 7.43
CA LEU A 22 6.44 -15.32 8.01
C LEU A 22 7.11 -16.26 6.99
N HIS A 23 6.37 -16.72 5.98
CA HIS A 23 6.85 -17.70 4.99
C HIS A 23 7.25 -17.06 3.66
N CYS A 24 6.63 -15.94 3.29
CA CYS A 24 6.94 -15.27 2.03
C CYS A 24 7.99 -14.17 2.17
N LEU A 25 8.00 -13.40 3.27
CA LEU A 25 8.79 -12.17 3.41
C LEU A 25 10.30 -12.36 3.62
N PRO A 26 10.80 -13.27 4.50
CA PRO A 26 12.21 -13.24 4.91
C PRO A 26 13.23 -13.30 3.77
N ARG A 27 12.93 -14.07 2.71
CA ARG A 27 13.79 -14.20 1.52
C ARG A 27 14.00 -12.91 0.73
N TRP A 28 13.14 -11.91 0.95
CA TRP A 28 13.13 -10.64 0.24
C TRP A 28 13.74 -9.48 1.03
N LEU A 29 14.23 -9.74 2.24
CA LEU A 29 14.91 -8.70 3.02
C LEU A 29 16.18 -8.24 2.27
N PRO A 30 16.43 -6.93 2.21
CA PRO A 30 17.66 -6.41 1.63
C PRO A 30 18.87 -6.70 2.53
N SER A 31 20.06 -6.44 2.01
CA SER A 31 21.24 -6.32 2.86
C SER A 31 21.14 -5.09 3.77
N LYS A 32 21.84 -5.14 4.91
CA LYS A 32 21.92 -4.01 5.85
C LYS A 32 22.41 -2.74 5.14
N PRO A 33 21.69 -1.60 5.20
CA PRO A 33 22.16 -0.34 4.64
C PRO A 33 23.30 0.24 5.49
N LYS A 34 24.05 1.19 4.93
CA LYS A 34 25.11 1.91 5.66
C LYS A 34 24.53 2.87 6.70
N GLY A 35 23.37 3.45 6.41
CA GLY A 35 22.62 4.35 7.28
C GLY A 35 21.47 3.62 7.97
N ARG A 36 20.35 4.32 8.12
CA ARG A 36 19.15 3.81 8.81
C ARG A 36 18.33 2.91 7.89
N LEU A 37 17.68 1.92 8.49
CA LEU A 37 16.56 1.21 7.86
C LEU A 37 15.25 1.74 8.46
N VAL A 38 14.38 2.25 7.59
CA VAL A 38 13.05 2.74 7.98
C VAL A 38 11.97 1.86 7.36
N VAL A 39 11.04 1.36 8.19
CA VAL A 39 9.92 0.54 7.73
C VAL A 39 8.64 1.36 7.77
N ILE A 40 8.00 1.52 6.63
CA ILE A 40 6.69 2.15 6.53
C ILE A 40 5.72 1.24 5.81
N GLY A 41 4.42 1.50 5.91
CA GLY A 41 3.48 0.72 5.11
C GLY A 41 2.03 0.90 5.51
N ALA A 42 1.15 0.30 4.73
CA ALA A 42 -0.26 0.22 5.08
C ALA A 42 -0.98 -0.97 4.45
N GLY A 43 -1.96 -1.48 5.18
CA GLY A 43 -2.86 -2.55 4.74
C GLY A 43 -3.10 -3.58 5.84
N LYS A 44 -4.02 -4.51 5.59
CA LYS A 44 -4.44 -5.54 6.57
C LYS A 44 -3.29 -6.39 7.12
N ALA A 45 -2.25 -6.63 6.30
CA ALA A 45 -1.09 -7.42 6.70
C ALA A 45 0.12 -6.57 7.08
N ALA A 46 0.02 -5.23 7.12
CA ALA A 46 1.20 -4.40 7.32
C ALA A 46 1.86 -4.60 8.70
N ALA A 47 1.08 -4.78 9.77
CA ALA A 47 1.61 -5.06 11.10
C ALA A 47 2.28 -6.43 11.19
N SER A 48 1.66 -7.48 10.62
CA SER A 48 2.25 -8.82 10.61
C SER A 48 3.52 -8.91 9.75
N MET A 49 3.58 -8.16 8.64
CA MET A 49 4.80 -7.99 7.84
C MET A 49 5.89 -7.25 8.61
N ALA A 50 5.57 -6.13 9.28
CA ALA A 50 6.52 -5.37 10.10
C ALA A 50 7.11 -6.22 11.23
N LYS A 51 6.28 -6.99 11.92
CA LYS A 51 6.71 -7.90 12.98
C LYS A 51 7.67 -8.99 12.50
N VAL A 52 7.50 -9.49 11.28
CA VAL A 52 8.45 -10.43 10.69
C VAL A 52 9.79 -9.74 10.43
N ILE A 53 9.78 -8.50 9.94
CA ILE A 53 11.03 -7.74 9.73
C ILE A 53 11.75 -7.53 11.05
N GLU A 54 11.08 -7.06 12.11
CA GLU A 54 11.72 -6.86 13.42
C GLU A 54 12.36 -8.14 13.96
N LYS A 55 11.74 -9.30 13.75
CA LYS A 55 12.29 -10.58 14.20
C LYS A 55 13.50 -11.05 13.41
N GLN A 56 13.62 -10.63 12.16
CA GLN A 56 14.69 -11.05 11.24
C GLN A 56 15.81 -10.01 11.12
N TRP A 57 15.57 -8.79 11.59
CA TRP A 57 16.50 -7.68 11.51
C TRP A 57 17.15 -7.42 12.86
N GLU A 58 18.44 -7.71 12.97
CA GLU A 58 19.18 -7.66 14.24
C GLU A 58 19.56 -6.23 14.69
N GLU A 59 19.39 -5.25 13.81
CA GLU A 59 19.87 -3.88 14.01
C GLU A 59 18.71 -2.93 14.36
N PRO A 60 18.99 -1.74 14.89
CA PRO A 60 17.95 -0.76 15.17
C PRO A 60 17.11 -0.47 13.92
N ILE A 61 15.80 -0.57 14.09
CA ILE A 61 14.81 -0.31 13.06
C ILE A 61 13.78 0.68 13.60
N GLU A 62 13.38 1.64 12.76
CA GLU A 62 12.32 2.60 13.10
C GLU A 62 11.23 2.54 12.03
N GLY A 63 10.00 2.92 12.37
CA GLY A 63 8.93 2.82 11.39
C GLY A 63 7.54 3.12 11.87
N VAL A 64 6.63 3.26 10.90
CA VAL A 64 5.19 3.43 11.10
C VAL A 64 4.44 2.61 10.08
N VAL A 65 3.58 1.69 10.54
CA VAL A 65 2.64 0.96 9.69
C VAL A 65 1.21 1.28 10.09
N ILE A 66 0.34 1.40 9.09
CA ILE A 66 -1.07 1.74 9.26
C ILE A 66 -1.92 0.52 8.91
N VAL A 67 -2.77 0.09 9.83
CA VAL A 67 -3.64 -1.09 9.65
C VAL A 67 -5.10 -0.72 9.90
N PRO A 68 -6.08 -1.51 9.43
CA PRO A 68 -7.47 -1.32 9.82
C PRO A 68 -7.68 -1.58 11.32
N TYR A 69 -8.72 -1.01 11.91
CA TYR A 69 -9.13 -1.36 13.28
C TYR A 69 -9.32 -2.88 13.45
N GLY A 70 -8.75 -3.44 14.52
CA GLY A 70 -8.75 -4.86 14.84
C GLY A 70 -7.65 -5.67 14.16
N TYR A 71 -6.75 -5.03 13.39
CA TYR A 71 -5.63 -5.69 12.71
C TYR A 71 -4.27 -5.33 13.33
N ALA A 72 -4.24 -4.60 14.44
CA ALA A 72 -3.00 -4.32 15.14
C ALA A 72 -2.30 -5.61 15.60
N GLU A 73 -0.98 -5.64 15.43
CA GLU A 73 -0.10 -6.60 16.08
C GLU A 73 0.99 -5.86 16.86
N SER A 74 1.39 -6.40 18.00
CA SER A 74 2.50 -5.84 18.78
C SER A 74 3.82 -5.98 18.02
N CYS A 75 4.41 -4.83 17.71
CA CYS A 75 5.78 -4.65 17.23
C CYS A 75 6.60 -3.98 18.34
N GLN A 76 7.91 -4.25 18.42
CA GLN A 76 8.79 -3.74 19.47
C GLN A 76 9.27 -2.32 19.20
N HIS A 77 9.52 -1.98 17.93
CA HIS A 77 10.14 -0.73 17.50
C HIS A 77 9.28 0.04 16.48
N ILE A 78 8.62 -0.68 15.57
CA ILE A 78 7.75 -0.11 14.54
C ILE A 78 6.40 0.26 15.17
N LYS A 79 5.99 1.51 15.02
CA LYS A 79 4.69 1.98 15.50
C LYS A 79 3.58 1.43 14.61
N VAL A 80 2.60 0.76 15.23
CA VAL A 80 1.38 0.30 14.55
C VAL A 80 0.25 1.26 14.89
N ILE A 81 -0.38 1.85 13.88
CA ILE A 81 -1.50 2.78 14.03
C ILE A 81 -2.73 2.20 13.33
N GLU A 82 -3.86 2.18 14.03
CA GLU A 82 -5.13 1.75 13.45
C GLU A 82 -5.89 2.93 12.84
N ALA A 83 -6.55 2.69 11.71
CA ALA A 83 -7.37 3.67 11.01
C ALA A 83 -8.55 3.01 10.29
N SER A 84 -9.48 3.81 9.79
CA SER A 84 -10.69 3.29 9.13
C SER A 84 -10.41 2.76 7.72
N HIS A 85 -11.01 1.61 7.42
CA HIS A 85 -11.12 0.99 6.11
C HIS A 85 -12.54 0.41 5.97
N PRO A 86 -13.26 0.61 4.84
CA PRO A 86 -12.76 1.08 3.54
C PRO A 86 -12.83 2.61 3.34
N VAL A 87 -13.55 3.32 4.21
CA VAL A 87 -13.68 4.78 4.13
C VAL A 87 -12.63 5.43 5.03
N PRO A 88 -11.77 6.32 4.52
CA PRO A 88 -10.76 6.99 5.34
C PRO A 88 -11.36 7.79 6.51
N ASP A 89 -10.61 7.99 7.58
CA ASP A 89 -10.96 8.83 8.74
C ASP A 89 -9.79 9.75 9.14
N GLU A 90 -10.00 10.55 10.20
CA GLU A 90 -8.98 11.44 10.75
C GLU A 90 -7.79 10.68 11.35
N ALA A 91 -8.02 9.51 11.96
CA ALA A 91 -6.93 8.65 12.44
C ALA A 91 -5.99 8.24 11.30
N GLY A 92 -6.54 7.89 10.13
CA GLY A 92 -5.76 7.65 8.92
C GLY A 92 -5.00 8.88 8.42
N LEU A 93 -5.55 10.08 8.59
CA LEU A 93 -4.90 11.33 8.19
C LEU A 93 -3.68 11.61 9.07
N GLU A 94 -3.86 11.50 10.38
CA GLU A 94 -2.79 11.65 11.36
C GLU A 94 -1.71 10.59 11.17
N ALA A 95 -2.10 9.32 10.98
CA ALA A 95 -1.19 8.21 10.74
C ALA A 95 -0.36 8.42 9.46
N ALA A 96 -1.01 8.85 8.36
CA ALA A 96 -0.34 9.15 7.12
C ALA A 96 0.62 10.35 7.22
N THR A 97 0.28 11.34 8.06
CA THR A 97 1.16 12.48 8.37
C THR A 97 2.39 12.02 9.16
N GLN A 98 2.20 11.17 10.19
CA GLN A 98 3.30 10.59 10.95
C GLN A 98 4.22 9.75 10.06
N LEU A 99 3.65 8.93 9.18
CA LEU A 99 4.39 8.12 8.21
C LEU A 99 5.29 8.99 7.33
N ILE A 100 4.79 10.11 6.78
CA ILE A 100 5.63 11.04 6.00
C ILE A 100 6.75 11.63 6.84
N ASN A 101 6.46 12.05 8.08
CA ASN A 101 7.47 12.63 8.95
C ASN A 101 8.61 11.64 9.24
N THR A 102 8.29 10.36 9.42
CA THR A 102 9.28 9.28 9.64
C THR A 102 10.23 9.09 8.46
N VAL A 103 9.79 9.36 7.23
CA VAL A 103 10.63 9.28 6.02
C VAL A 103 11.04 10.66 5.49
N SER A 104 10.87 11.71 6.28
CA SER A 104 11.39 13.03 5.93
C SER A 104 12.90 13.10 6.22
N ASN A 105 13.64 13.82 5.39
CA ASN A 105 15.09 14.08 5.57
C ASN A 105 15.98 12.82 5.60
N LEU A 106 15.64 11.78 4.82
CA LEU A 106 16.50 10.62 4.64
C LEU A 106 17.76 10.98 3.83
N ARG A 107 18.83 10.22 4.04
CA ARG A 107 20.10 10.36 3.31
C ARG A 107 20.27 9.24 2.29
N GLU A 108 21.20 9.40 1.35
CA GLU A 108 21.49 8.36 0.35
C GLU A 108 21.99 7.03 0.98
N SER A 109 22.56 7.09 2.17
CA SER A 109 22.96 5.91 2.95
C SER A 109 21.79 5.18 3.61
N ASP A 110 20.63 5.83 3.74
CA ASP A 110 19.44 5.26 4.36
C ASP A 110 18.68 4.39 3.35
N SER A 111 17.82 3.51 3.85
CA SER A 111 16.94 2.68 3.02
C SER A 111 15.55 2.58 3.64
N VAL A 112 14.54 2.48 2.78
CA VAL A 112 13.14 2.37 3.17
C VAL A 112 12.58 1.04 2.70
N ILE A 113 11.91 0.31 3.59
CA ILE A 113 11.04 -0.81 3.21
C ILE A 113 9.60 -0.35 3.35
N CYS A 114 8.85 -0.36 2.24
CA CYS A 114 7.44 0.00 2.16
C CYS A 114 6.58 -1.26 2.05
N LEU A 115 5.78 -1.53 3.08
CA LEU A 115 4.92 -2.71 3.19
C LEU A 115 3.52 -2.38 2.71
N ILE A 116 3.05 -3.05 1.65
CA ILE A 116 1.74 -2.82 1.08
C ILE A 116 0.93 -4.11 1.08
N SER A 117 -0.32 -4.01 1.53
CA SER A 117 -1.32 -5.06 1.38
C SER A 117 -2.71 -4.46 1.18
N GLY A 118 -3.71 -5.34 1.01
CA GLY A 118 -5.10 -4.95 0.83
C GLY A 118 -5.56 -3.85 1.79
N GLY A 119 -6.18 -2.81 1.22
CA GLY A 119 -6.75 -1.68 1.97
C GLY A 119 -5.86 -0.45 2.14
N GLY A 120 -4.57 -0.50 1.81
CA GLY A 120 -3.62 0.61 1.99
C GLY A 120 -4.05 1.94 1.34
N SER A 121 -4.84 1.87 0.27
CA SER A 121 -5.44 3.03 -0.40
C SER A 121 -6.29 3.92 0.52
N SER A 122 -7.07 3.32 1.41
CA SER A 122 -7.93 4.04 2.37
C SER A 122 -7.16 4.50 3.60
N LEU A 123 -6.19 3.71 4.05
CA LEU A 123 -5.39 3.95 5.26
C LEU A 123 -4.39 5.10 5.08
N MET A 124 -3.70 5.18 3.93
CA MET A 124 -2.79 6.30 3.61
C MET A 124 -3.55 7.47 2.97
N CYS A 125 -4.40 8.14 3.75
CA CYS A 125 -5.41 9.03 3.19
C CYS A 125 -4.99 10.49 2.96
N LEU A 126 -3.75 10.87 3.27
CA LEU A 126 -3.27 12.26 3.24
C LEU A 126 -3.66 13.03 1.94
N PRO A 127 -4.55 14.04 2.03
CA PRO A 127 -4.85 14.94 0.92
C PRO A 127 -3.63 15.77 0.52
N ILE A 128 -3.61 16.24 -0.72
CA ILE A 128 -2.64 17.27 -1.12
C ILE A 128 -3.01 18.61 -0.46
N ASN A 129 -2.02 19.45 -0.17
CA ASN A 129 -2.22 20.76 0.41
C ASN A 129 -3.29 21.56 -0.33
N GLY A 130 -4.25 22.10 0.42
CA GLY A 130 -5.36 22.88 -0.11
C GLY A 130 -6.66 22.10 -0.31
N ILE A 131 -6.64 20.76 -0.21
CA ILE A 131 -7.83 19.90 -0.25
C ILE A 131 -8.05 19.28 1.13
N SER A 132 -9.28 19.29 1.63
CA SER A 132 -9.61 18.65 2.93
C SER A 132 -9.81 17.15 2.76
N LEU A 133 -9.73 16.40 3.87
CA LEU A 133 -10.07 14.97 3.86
C LEU A 133 -11.52 14.76 3.40
N TYR A 134 -12.44 15.60 3.89
CA TYR A 134 -13.86 15.58 3.49
C TYR A 134 -14.06 15.77 1.98
N GLU A 135 -13.40 16.76 1.36
CA GLU A 135 -13.52 16.99 -0.08
C GLU A 135 -12.98 15.80 -0.88
N LYS A 136 -11.85 15.22 -0.46
CA LYS A 136 -11.27 14.02 -1.05
C LYS A 136 -12.21 12.81 -0.95
N GLN A 137 -12.85 12.61 0.20
CA GLN A 137 -13.84 11.55 0.41
C GLN A 137 -15.04 11.76 -0.53
N LYS A 138 -15.61 12.98 -0.55
CA LYS A 138 -16.77 13.32 -1.39
C LYS A 138 -16.51 13.02 -2.86
N ILE A 139 -15.37 13.46 -3.41
CA ILE A 139 -15.00 13.21 -4.81
C ILE A 139 -14.84 11.71 -5.07
N THR A 140 -14.17 10.99 -4.17
CA THR A 140 -13.94 9.54 -4.33
C THR A 140 -15.26 8.76 -4.28
N SER A 141 -16.15 9.08 -3.34
CA SER A 141 -17.47 8.47 -3.22
C SER A 141 -18.36 8.77 -4.43
N ALA A 142 -18.31 9.99 -4.98
CA ALA A 142 -19.05 10.35 -6.17
C ALA A 142 -18.63 9.50 -7.39
N LEU A 143 -17.32 9.30 -7.59
CA LEU A 143 -16.81 8.45 -8.67
C LEU A 143 -17.18 6.96 -8.49
N LEU A 144 -17.14 6.46 -7.25
CA LEU A 144 -17.57 5.09 -6.95
C LEU A 144 -19.06 4.90 -7.26
N ASN A 145 -19.89 5.84 -6.81
CA ASN A 145 -21.34 5.79 -7.02
C ASN A 145 -21.75 5.99 -8.48
N SER A 146 -20.91 6.64 -9.29
CA SER A 146 -21.13 6.81 -10.73
C SER A 146 -20.69 5.60 -11.57
N GLY A 147 -20.15 4.55 -10.96
CA GLY A 147 -19.65 3.37 -11.66
C GLY A 147 -18.37 3.61 -12.46
N ALA A 148 -17.53 4.57 -12.05
CA ALA A 148 -16.26 4.83 -12.71
C ALA A 148 -15.30 3.62 -12.61
N GLY A 149 -14.50 3.39 -13.64
CA GLY A 149 -13.51 2.31 -13.63
C GLY A 149 -12.44 2.53 -12.57
N ILE A 150 -11.89 1.47 -11.99
CA ILE A 150 -10.89 1.57 -10.91
C ILE A 150 -9.63 2.34 -11.34
N HIS A 151 -9.21 2.21 -12.61
CA HIS A 151 -8.08 2.99 -13.15
C HIS A 151 -8.40 4.49 -13.21
N GLU A 152 -9.62 4.87 -13.56
CA GLU A 152 -10.07 6.26 -13.62
C GLU A 152 -10.18 6.87 -12.22
N ILE A 153 -10.77 6.11 -11.28
CA ILE A 153 -10.82 6.47 -9.86
C ILE A 153 -9.40 6.69 -9.34
N ASN A 154 -8.47 5.77 -9.61
CA ASN A 154 -7.09 5.90 -9.16
C ASN A 154 -6.36 7.07 -9.82
N CYS A 155 -6.61 7.36 -11.10
CA CYS A 155 -6.09 8.56 -11.77
C CYS A 155 -6.43 9.83 -10.98
N VAL A 156 -7.71 10.02 -10.65
CA VAL A 156 -8.16 11.18 -9.86
C VAL A 156 -7.59 11.14 -8.45
N ARG A 157 -7.67 10.00 -7.74
CA ARG A 157 -7.19 9.87 -6.35
C ARG A 157 -5.72 10.19 -6.19
N LYS A 158 -4.88 9.88 -7.19
CA LYS A 158 -3.45 10.24 -7.19
C LYS A 158 -3.25 11.77 -7.22
N LYS A 159 -4.08 12.52 -7.94
CA LYS A 159 -4.01 14.00 -8.00
C LYS A 159 -4.46 14.68 -6.72
N LEU A 160 -5.39 14.06 -6.00
CA LEU A 160 -5.91 14.54 -4.70
C LEU A 160 -5.03 14.17 -3.49
N SER A 161 -3.91 13.47 -3.70
CA SER A 161 -3.12 12.86 -2.62
C SER A 161 -1.71 13.42 -2.53
N ALA A 162 -1.19 13.60 -1.32
CA ALA A 162 0.22 13.91 -1.11
C ALA A 162 1.13 12.65 -1.13
N ILE A 163 0.55 11.44 -1.01
CA ILE A 163 1.31 10.17 -0.86
C ILE A 163 1.24 9.29 -2.12
N LYS A 164 0.10 9.31 -2.82
CA LYS A 164 -0.19 8.35 -3.91
C LYS A 164 0.50 8.74 -5.21
N GLY A 165 0.66 7.78 -6.13
CA GLY A 165 1.25 8.03 -7.45
C GLY A 165 2.72 8.43 -7.38
N GLY A 166 3.53 7.63 -6.68
CA GLY A 166 4.98 7.79 -6.61
C GLY A 166 5.47 8.89 -5.67
N LYS A 167 4.56 9.70 -5.11
CA LYS A 167 4.91 10.83 -4.25
C LYS A 167 5.60 10.39 -2.95
N LEU A 168 5.21 9.25 -2.39
CA LEU A 168 5.90 8.70 -1.21
C LEU A 168 7.35 8.33 -1.52
N ALA A 169 7.62 7.72 -2.67
CA ALA A 169 8.99 7.43 -3.09
C ALA A 169 9.80 8.72 -3.32
N ASN A 170 9.19 9.77 -3.86
CA ASN A 170 9.85 11.08 -4.00
C ASN A 170 10.17 11.73 -2.65
N ILE A 171 9.32 11.56 -1.63
CA ILE A 171 9.59 12.05 -0.27
C ILE A 171 10.78 11.31 0.34
N CYS A 172 10.92 10.00 0.06
CA CYS A 172 12.03 9.19 0.57
C CYS A 172 13.37 9.52 -0.11
N TYR A 173 13.37 10.12 -1.30
CA TYR A 173 14.60 10.49 -2.00
C TYR A 173 15.45 11.46 -1.16
N PRO A 174 16.78 11.27 -1.05
CA PRO A 174 17.66 10.40 -1.86
C PRO A 174 17.82 8.94 -1.43
N ALA A 175 17.15 8.48 -0.36
CA ALA A 175 17.22 7.08 0.07
C ALA A 175 16.62 6.14 -0.97
N SER A 176 17.11 4.90 -1.00
CA SER A 176 16.49 3.83 -1.79
C SER A 176 15.21 3.35 -1.11
N ILE A 177 14.24 2.91 -1.92
CA ILE A 177 13.00 2.33 -1.42
C ILE A 177 12.76 0.95 -2.05
N ILE A 178 12.39 -0.01 -1.22
CA ILE A 178 11.93 -1.34 -1.62
C ILE A 178 10.47 -1.47 -1.21
N THR A 179 9.58 -1.74 -2.14
CA THR A 179 8.15 -1.94 -1.90
C THR A 179 7.86 -3.43 -1.91
N LEU A 180 7.40 -3.97 -0.77
CA LEU A 180 7.02 -5.37 -0.61
C LEU A 180 5.50 -5.48 -0.55
N ILE A 181 4.91 -6.23 -1.48
CA ILE A 181 3.46 -6.26 -1.70
C ILE A 181 2.91 -7.67 -1.44
N ILE A 182 1.88 -7.78 -0.59
CA ILE A 182 0.96 -8.93 -0.61
C ILE A 182 -0.27 -8.50 -1.41
N SER A 183 -0.47 -9.08 -2.58
CA SER A 183 -1.44 -8.62 -3.57
C SER A 183 -2.78 -9.34 -3.41
N ASP A 184 -3.85 -8.55 -3.27
CA ASP A 184 -5.25 -8.98 -3.39
C ASP A 184 -5.90 -8.52 -4.71
N ILE A 185 -5.09 -8.07 -5.67
CA ILE A 185 -5.53 -7.47 -6.93
C ILE A 185 -5.50 -8.52 -8.04
N PRO A 186 -6.63 -8.81 -8.71
CA PRO A 186 -6.64 -9.69 -9.89
C PRO A 186 -5.66 -9.21 -10.95
N GLY A 187 -4.83 -10.11 -11.49
CA GLY A 187 -3.80 -9.78 -12.48
C GLY A 187 -2.57 -9.06 -11.92
N ASN A 188 -2.53 -8.78 -10.61
CA ASN A 188 -1.35 -8.30 -9.89
C ASN A 188 -0.73 -6.99 -10.44
N ASP A 189 -1.54 -6.09 -11.00
CA ASP A 189 -1.08 -4.75 -11.41
C ASP A 189 -0.62 -3.96 -10.17
N VAL A 190 0.70 -3.87 -10.01
CA VAL A 190 1.34 -3.18 -8.90
C VAL A 190 0.92 -1.72 -8.81
N SER A 191 0.62 -1.05 -9.93
CA SER A 191 0.24 0.37 -9.97
C SER A 191 -1.08 0.65 -9.25
N MET A 192 -1.92 -0.38 -9.08
CA MET A 192 -3.18 -0.34 -8.36
C MET A 192 -3.01 -0.55 -6.85
N ALA A 193 -1.93 -1.22 -6.41
CA ALA A 193 -1.66 -1.53 -5.01
C ALA A 193 -1.54 -0.23 -4.19
N ALA A 194 -2.49 -0.01 -3.29
CA ALA A 194 -2.64 1.22 -2.51
C ALA A 194 -2.64 2.53 -3.33
N SER A 195 -3.03 2.46 -4.61
CA SER A 195 -2.91 3.55 -5.60
C SER A 195 -1.46 3.98 -5.90
N GLY A 196 -0.52 3.05 -5.80
CA GLY A 196 0.87 3.18 -6.22
C GLY A 196 1.64 4.30 -5.52
N PRO A 197 1.74 4.31 -4.18
CA PRO A 197 2.42 5.39 -3.45
C PRO A 197 3.91 5.50 -3.79
N THR A 198 4.54 4.39 -4.15
CA THR A 198 5.96 4.30 -4.52
C THR A 198 6.18 4.10 -6.01
N ILE A 199 5.12 4.14 -6.83
CA ILE A 199 5.14 3.75 -8.24
C ILE A 199 4.94 4.98 -9.12
N THR A 200 5.74 5.09 -10.17
CA THR A 200 5.62 6.15 -11.20
C THR A 200 4.17 6.31 -11.66
N ASP A 201 3.71 7.56 -11.71
CA ASP A 201 2.39 7.93 -12.20
C ASP A 201 2.53 8.82 -13.42
N ALA A 202 2.24 8.26 -14.59
CA ALA A 202 2.27 8.96 -15.86
C ALA A 202 1.00 9.77 -16.14
N SER A 203 -0.08 9.54 -15.36
CA SER A 203 -1.34 10.23 -15.60
C SER A 203 -1.22 11.74 -15.37
N THR A 204 -2.07 12.53 -16.02
CA THR A 204 -2.02 13.99 -15.98
C THR A 204 -3.18 14.60 -15.20
N GLY A 205 -3.02 15.86 -14.79
CA GLY A 205 -4.13 16.65 -14.25
C GLY A 205 -5.30 16.78 -15.25
N LYS A 206 -4.98 16.93 -16.54
CA LYS A 206 -5.96 17.03 -17.62
C LYS A 206 -6.84 15.77 -17.69
N GLU A 207 -6.24 14.59 -17.70
CA GLU A 207 -6.98 13.32 -17.71
C GLU A 207 -7.89 13.18 -16.48
N ALA A 208 -7.40 13.55 -15.29
CA ALA A 208 -8.21 13.51 -14.08
C ALA A 208 -9.42 14.46 -14.16
N LEU A 209 -9.25 15.65 -14.75
CA LEU A 209 -10.36 16.58 -14.97
C LEU A 209 -11.35 16.07 -16.03
N GLU A 210 -10.88 15.43 -17.10
CA GLU A 210 -11.75 14.80 -18.11
C GLU A 210 -12.60 13.68 -17.50
N ILE A 211 -12.03 12.86 -16.60
CA ILE A 211 -12.75 11.83 -15.85
C ILE A 211 -13.83 12.48 -14.98
N LEU A 212 -13.46 13.48 -14.17
CA LEU A 212 -14.41 14.17 -13.29
C LEU A 212 -15.59 14.78 -14.07
N ASN A 213 -15.30 15.39 -15.22
CA ASN A 213 -16.33 15.95 -16.10
C ASN A 213 -17.23 14.86 -16.70
N ARG A 214 -16.66 13.74 -17.14
CA ARG A 214 -17.41 12.61 -17.73
C ARG A 214 -18.44 12.04 -16.76
N TYR A 215 -18.06 11.91 -15.49
CA TYR A 215 -18.91 11.42 -14.41
C TYR A 215 -19.73 12.53 -13.71
N LYS A 216 -19.65 13.77 -14.19
CA LYS A 216 -20.37 14.93 -13.62
C LYS A 216 -20.13 15.11 -12.12
N VAL A 217 -18.88 14.94 -11.69
CA VAL A 217 -18.49 15.11 -10.29
C VAL A 217 -18.11 16.56 -10.03
N ASP A 218 -18.93 17.25 -9.23
CA ASP A 218 -18.70 18.65 -8.88
C ASP A 218 -17.49 18.81 -7.94
N ILE A 219 -16.62 19.74 -8.29
CA ILE A 219 -15.43 20.11 -7.51
C ILE A 219 -15.34 21.63 -7.35
N SER A 220 -14.69 22.08 -6.27
CA SER A 220 -14.42 23.50 -6.07
C SER A 220 -13.44 24.03 -7.14
N GLN A 221 -13.50 25.34 -7.44
CA GLN A 221 -12.52 25.98 -8.34
C GLN A 221 -11.08 25.84 -7.82
N LYS A 222 -10.92 25.80 -6.48
CA LYS A 222 -9.63 25.54 -5.83
C LYS A 222 -9.11 24.15 -6.18
N THR A 223 -9.92 23.11 -5.99
CA THR A 223 -9.55 21.73 -6.31
C THR A 223 -9.29 21.55 -7.80
N LYS A 224 -10.09 22.17 -8.67
CA LYS A 224 -9.83 22.17 -10.12
C LYS A 224 -8.42 22.69 -10.45
N LYS A 225 -8.05 23.86 -9.91
CA LYS A 225 -6.71 24.44 -10.10
C LYS A 225 -5.59 23.55 -9.54
N ILE A 226 -5.82 22.89 -8.41
CA ILE A 226 -4.83 21.95 -7.82
C ILE A 226 -4.61 20.76 -8.75
N ILE A 227 -5.70 20.15 -9.26
CA ILE A 227 -5.62 19.01 -10.18
C ILE A 227 -4.95 19.43 -11.49
N GLU A 228 -5.35 20.57 -12.06
CA GLU A 228 -4.81 21.11 -13.33
C GLU A 228 -3.28 21.28 -13.28
N ASN A 229 -2.76 21.75 -12.15
CA ASN A 229 -1.33 21.95 -11.93
C ASN A 229 -0.58 20.67 -11.50
N SER A 230 -1.27 19.54 -11.33
CA SER A 230 -0.63 18.29 -10.93
C SER A 230 0.22 17.73 -12.06
N LYS A 231 1.53 17.61 -11.81
CA LYS A 231 2.49 17.04 -12.74
C LYS A 231 2.59 15.51 -12.58
N PRO A 232 2.95 14.77 -13.65
CA PRO A 232 3.37 13.39 -13.55
C PRO A 232 4.54 13.23 -12.59
N VAL A 233 4.64 12.06 -11.96
CA VAL A 233 5.67 11.75 -10.97
C VAL A 233 6.50 10.58 -11.47
N LYS A 234 7.81 10.79 -11.62
CA LYS A 234 8.76 9.74 -11.99
C LYS A 234 9.57 9.32 -10.77
N VAL A 235 9.58 8.01 -10.50
CA VAL A 235 10.37 7.39 -9.44
C VAL A 235 11.65 6.80 -10.03
N THR A 236 12.81 7.03 -9.40
CA THR A 236 14.13 6.67 -9.95
C THR A 236 14.86 5.55 -9.21
N LYS A 237 14.75 5.46 -7.88
CA LYS A 237 15.42 4.44 -7.04
C LYS A 237 14.39 3.56 -6.33
N ASN A 238 13.65 2.73 -7.08
CA ASN A 238 12.61 1.87 -6.51
C ASN A 238 12.75 0.42 -6.97
N ASP A 239 12.58 -0.49 -6.03
CA ASP A 239 12.50 -1.94 -6.21
C ASP A 239 11.12 -2.39 -5.74
N ILE A 240 10.35 -3.06 -6.59
CA ILE A 240 8.98 -3.49 -6.28
C ILE A 240 8.92 -5.00 -6.36
N ARG A 241 8.43 -5.63 -5.28
CA ARG A 241 8.38 -7.09 -5.15
C ARG A 241 7.00 -7.51 -4.68
N ILE A 242 6.39 -8.45 -5.40
CA ILE A 242 5.18 -9.13 -4.95
C ILE A 242 5.61 -10.38 -4.19
N LEU A 243 5.26 -10.45 -2.91
CA LEU A 243 5.66 -11.55 -2.03
C LEU A 243 4.72 -12.75 -2.13
N ALA A 244 3.43 -12.46 -2.29
CA ALA A 244 2.37 -13.45 -2.33
C ALA A 244 1.15 -12.89 -3.07
N THR A 245 0.44 -13.80 -3.74
CA THR A 245 -0.77 -13.56 -4.53
C THR A 245 -1.82 -14.63 -4.22
N SER A 246 -3.05 -14.41 -4.68
CA SER A 246 -4.08 -15.44 -4.66
C SER A 246 -3.69 -16.69 -5.47
N ASP A 247 -2.92 -16.52 -6.54
CA ASP A 247 -2.47 -17.64 -7.38
C ASP A 247 -1.47 -18.54 -6.64
N ASP A 248 -0.56 -17.95 -5.86
CA ASP A 248 0.39 -18.71 -5.02
C ASP A 248 -0.35 -19.59 -4.01
N ALA A 249 -1.43 -19.07 -3.41
CA ALA A 249 -2.26 -19.82 -2.48
C ALA A 249 -2.97 -21.00 -3.18
N LEU A 250 -3.50 -20.78 -4.39
CA LEU A 250 -4.13 -21.84 -5.20
C LEU A 250 -3.13 -22.90 -5.66
N ILE A 251 -1.92 -22.49 -6.08
CA ILE A 251 -0.83 -23.40 -6.45
C ILE A 251 -0.41 -24.25 -5.25
N ALA A 252 -0.27 -23.65 -4.07
CA ALA A 252 0.08 -24.36 -2.84
C ALA A 252 -0.97 -25.41 -2.43
N ALA A 253 -2.27 -25.09 -2.59
CA ALA A 253 -3.34 -26.06 -2.40
C ALA A 253 -3.29 -27.18 -3.45
N SER A 254 -3.12 -26.83 -4.74
CA SER A 254 -3.04 -27.79 -5.85
C SER A 254 -1.90 -28.80 -5.65
N ASN A 255 -0.73 -28.34 -5.22
CA ASN A 255 0.42 -29.20 -4.93
C ASN A 255 0.15 -30.22 -3.81
N ILE A 256 -0.69 -29.87 -2.84
CA ILE A 256 -1.15 -30.81 -1.83
C ILE A 256 -2.14 -31.80 -2.44
N ALA A 257 -3.12 -31.34 -3.22
CA ALA A 257 -4.13 -32.20 -3.85
C ALA A 257 -3.49 -33.28 -4.74
N ILE A 258 -2.49 -32.93 -5.56
CA ILE A 258 -1.78 -33.86 -6.44
C ILE A 258 -1.11 -35.00 -5.66
N LYS A 259 -0.60 -34.73 -4.44
CA LYS A 259 0.06 -35.75 -3.60
C LYS A 259 -0.89 -36.77 -2.98
N TYR A 260 -2.20 -36.51 -3.04
CA TYR A 260 -3.24 -37.38 -2.48
C TYR A 260 -4.11 -38.07 -3.55
N ASN A 261 -3.80 -37.86 -4.84
CA ASN A 261 -4.24 -38.72 -5.94
C ASN A 261 -3.34 -39.96 -6.04
#